data_AF-A0A256ZDH9-F1
#
_entry.id   AF-A0A256ZDH9-F1
#
_cell.length_a   1.000
_cell.length_b   1.000
_cell.length_c   1.000
_cell.angle_alpha   90.00
_cell.angle_beta   90.00
_cell.angle_gamma   90.00
#
_symmetry.space_group_name_H-M   'P 1'
#
loop_
_entity.id
_entity.type
_entity.pdbx_description
1 polymer ?
#
loop_
_entity_poly.entity_id
_entity_poly.type
_entity_poly.pdbx_seq_one_letter_code
_entity_poly.pdbx_strand_id
1 'polypeptide(L)'
;MVDTILIICFFVFGFAACAMFIYYKKVRGALREYTKAKNVLNDIMFSFNKDLQSLEEEIQEVKGGDKERFAEITKVIAELRAAISNVEKQIERLVQSGDNLAKNYDSLKAAVDSLTVRQNNLSEKTYQMRLSEEAEQPMMLSKPPIPIRRERALSPLTNTELKILELLAAGGEKTAPEIREEINLTREHTARLMKKLYARGYVERRTDRIPYVYRLKKEMEGFLKEQGE
;
A
#
# COMPACT_ATOMS: atom_id res chain seq x y z
N MET A 1 57.49 30.21 115.05
CA MET A 1 56.53 30.97 114.20
C MET A 1 56.79 30.75 112.72
N VAL A 2 58.05 30.75 112.26
CA VAL A 2 58.39 30.51 110.85
C VAL A 2 58.08 29.06 110.42
N ASP A 3 58.41 28.07 111.25
CA ASP A 3 58.18 26.65 110.92
C ASP A 3 56.69 26.31 110.75
N THR A 4 55.82 26.89 111.59
CA THR A 4 54.36 26.70 111.50
C THR A 4 53.76 27.31 110.23
N ILE A 5 54.30 28.44 109.75
CA ILE A 5 53.85 29.08 108.51
C ILE A 5 54.28 28.24 107.29
N LEU A 6 55.49 27.69 107.30
CA LEU A 6 56.00 26.81 106.25
C LEU A 6 55.12 25.56 106.05
N ILE A 7 54.67 24.95 107.15
CA ILE A 7 53.78 23.78 107.11
C ILE A 7 52.43 24.14 106.46
N ILE A 8 51.82 25.27 106.83
CA ILE A 8 50.54 25.73 106.27
C ILE A 8 50.68 26.01 104.76
N CYS A 9 51.75 26.68 104.35
CA CYS A 9 52.04 26.95 102.94
C CYS A 9 52.18 25.65 102.12
N PHE A 10 52.81 24.62 102.68
CA PHE A 10 52.93 23.31 102.03
C PHE A 10 51.57 22.65 101.81
N PHE A 11 50.68 22.68 102.81
CA PHE A 11 49.32 22.14 102.66
C PHE A 11 48.48 22.91 101.64
N VAL A 12 48.55 24.25 101.64
CA VAL A 12 47.83 25.08 100.66
C VAL A 12 48.36 24.83 99.25
N PHE A 13 49.68 24.73 99.08
CA PHE A 13 50.29 24.41 97.80
C PHE A 13 49.91 23.01 97.31
N GLY A 14 49.91 22.02 98.19
CA GLY A 14 49.46 20.66 97.88
C GLY A 14 47.99 20.63 97.45
N PHE A 15 47.11 21.33 98.16
CA PHE A 15 45.71 21.45 97.79
C PHE A 15 45.52 22.15 96.43
N ALA A 16 46.24 23.24 96.18
CA ALA A 16 46.21 23.95 94.90
C ALA A 16 46.71 23.07 93.73
N ALA A 17 47.79 22.30 93.95
CA ALA A 17 48.32 21.36 92.96
C ALA A 17 47.33 20.22 92.67
N CYS A 18 46.68 19.67 93.69
CA CYS A 18 45.62 18.67 93.53
C CYS A 18 44.41 19.23 92.76
N ALA A 19 43.95 20.43 93.11
CA ALA A 19 42.87 21.10 92.39
C ALA A 19 43.25 21.34 90.92
N MET A 20 44.45 21.86 90.67
CA MET A 20 44.99 22.07 89.32
C MET A 20 45.06 20.77 88.52
N PHE A 21 45.47 19.66 89.15
CA PHE A 21 45.51 18.35 88.51
C PHE A 21 44.11 17.83 88.13
N ILE A 22 43.10 18.03 88.99
CA ILE A 22 41.71 17.67 88.70
C ILE A 22 41.17 18.51 87.54
N TYR A 23 41.39 19.83 87.55
CA TYR A 23 41.01 20.71 86.45
C TYR A 23 41.68 20.33 85.14
N TYR A 24 42.99 20.06 85.16
CA TYR A 24 43.72 19.59 83.99
C TYR A 24 43.13 18.29 83.43
N LYS A 25 42.82 17.32 84.29
CA LYS A 25 42.19 16.06 83.87
C LYS A 25 40.80 16.28 83.28
N LYS A 26 39.99 17.16 83.86
CA LYS A 26 38.64 17.51 83.37
C LYS A 26 38.70 18.17 81.99
N VAL A 27 39.58 19.15 81.80
CA VAL A 27 39.77 19.85 80.51
C VAL A 27 40.27 18.88 79.44
N ARG A 28 41.22 17.99 79.78
CA ARG A 28 41.72 16.96 78.84
C ARG A 28 40.68 15.88 78.50
N GLY A 29 39.68 15.67 79.37
CA GLY A 29 38.50 14.85 79.09
C GLY A 29 37.59 15.52 78.06
N ALA A 30 37.17 16.75 78.34
CA ALA A 30 36.30 17.54 77.45
C ALA A 30 36.93 17.75 76.06
N LEU A 31 38.24 17.99 75.99
CA LEU A 31 38.94 18.13 74.71
C LEU A 31 38.87 16.86 73.87
N ARG A 32 38.99 15.68 74.50
CA ARG A 32 38.88 14.40 73.79
C ARG A 32 37.48 14.14 73.25
N GLU A 33 36.44 14.45 74.03
CA GLU A 33 35.05 14.34 73.58
C GLU A 33 34.76 15.32 72.44
N TYR A 34 35.26 16.56 72.53
CA TYR A 34 35.17 17.54 71.46
C TYR A 34 35.84 17.07 70.18
N THR A 35 37.06 16.50 70.23
CA THR A 35 37.73 15.98 69.04
C THR A 35 36.95 14.83 68.40
N LYS A 36 36.37 13.93 69.21
CA LYS A 36 35.52 12.85 68.70
C LYS A 36 34.28 13.38 67.98
N ALA A 37 33.57 14.32 68.60
CA ALA A 37 32.39 14.95 68.01
C ALA A 37 32.75 15.71 66.71
N LYS A 38 33.89 16.41 66.69
CA LYS A 38 34.40 17.10 65.51
C LYS A 38 34.70 16.15 64.36
N ASN A 39 35.30 14.99 64.66
CA ASN A 39 35.59 13.99 63.62
C ASN A 39 34.29 13.43 63.03
N VAL A 40 33.32 13.06 63.86
CA VAL A 40 32.00 12.59 63.37
C VAL A 40 31.31 13.66 62.53
N LEU A 41 31.33 14.92 62.97
CA LEU A 41 30.76 16.02 62.19
C LEU A 41 31.49 16.22 60.86
N ASN A 42 32.82 16.08 60.84
CA ASN A 42 33.62 16.19 59.63
C ASN A 42 33.30 15.06 58.64
N ASP A 43 33.14 13.83 59.14
CA ASP A 43 32.76 12.68 58.33
C ASP A 43 31.35 12.88 57.72
N ILE A 44 30.41 13.39 58.52
CA ILE A 44 29.07 13.75 58.07
C ILE A 44 29.12 14.88 57.02
N MET A 45 29.88 15.95 57.26
CA MET A 45 30.02 17.02 56.26
C MET A 45 30.62 16.50 54.96
N PHE A 46 31.60 15.59 55.04
CA PHE A 46 32.22 15.00 53.87
C PHE A 46 31.21 14.14 53.09
N SER A 47 30.38 13.34 53.78
CA SER A 47 29.33 12.56 53.12
C SER A 47 28.29 13.46 52.48
N PHE A 48 27.81 14.50 53.17
CA PHE A 48 26.87 15.46 52.60
C PHE A 48 27.45 16.19 51.38
N ASN A 49 28.71 16.59 51.42
CA ASN A 49 29.34 17.25 50.27
C ASN A 49 29.46 16.30 49.08
N LYS A 50 29.78 15.02 49.33
CA LYS A 50 29.81 13.99 48.30
C LYS A 50 28.41 13.69 47.73
N ASP A 51 27.40 13.59 48.59
CA ASP A 51 26.02 13.36 48.19
C ASP A 51 25.46 14.54 47.39
N LEU A 52 25.79 15.78 47.78
CA LEU A 52 25.44 16.99 47.04
C LEU A 52 26.09 17.01 45.65
N GLN A 53 27.36 16.64 45.53
CA GLN A 53 28.04 16.51 44.23
C GLN A 53 27.39 15.44 43.35
N SER A 54 27.12 14.26 43.92
CA SER A 54 26.45 13.18 43.19
C SER A 54 25.06 13.59 42.70
N LEU A 55 24.31 14.33 43.52
CA LEU A 55 22.98 14.81 43.17
C LEU A 55 23.04 15.94 42.13
N GLU A 56 24.07 16.78 42.15
CA GLU A 56 24.32 17.77 41.10
C GLU A 56 24.62 17.10 39.75
N GLU A 57 25.47 16.08 39.73
CA GLU A 57 25.79 15.29 38.54
C GLU A 57 24.54 14.61 37.96
N GLU A 58 23.74 13.95 38.80
CA GLU A 58 22.49 13.28 38.38
C GLU A 58 21.48 14.29 37.81
N ILE A 59 21.34 15.46 38.42
CA ILE A 59 20.49 16.55 37.87
C ILE A 59 21.01 17.04 36.51
N GLN A 60 22.33 17.15 36.34
CA GLN A 60 22.91 17.57 35.06
C GLN A 60 22.69 16.52 33.97
N GLU A 61 22.83 15.24 34.28
CA GLU A 61 22.59 14.14 33.36
C GLU A 61 21.11 14.11 32.91
N VAL A 62 20.17 14.21 33.86
CA VAL A 62 18.73 14.27 33.55
C VAL A 62 18.41 15.50 32.69
N LYS A 63 18.92 16.69 33.04
CA LYS A 63 18.71 17.91 32.24
C LYS A 63 19.33 17.81 30.85
N GLY A 64 20.48 17.16 30.71
CA GLY A 64 21.15 16.93 29.44
C GLY A 64 20.35 15.99 28.54
N GLY A 65 19.98 14.83 29.09
CA GLY A 65 19.17 13.82 28.40
C GLY A 65 17.81 14.34 27.99
N ASP A 66 17.16 15.15 28.83
CA ASP A 66 15.90 15.80 28.48
C ASP A 66 16.08 16.79 27.34
N LYS A 67 17.12 17.63 27.33
CA LYS A 67 17.37 18.58 26.23
C LYS A 67 17.57 17.89 24.89
N GLU A 68 18.34 16.80 24.85
CA GLU A 68 18.56 16.04 23.62
C GLU A 68 17.27 15.39 23.13
N ARG A 69 16.51 14.75 24.03
CA ARG A 69 15.20 14.17 23.71
C ARG A 69 14.22 15.23 23.23
N PHE A 70 14.17 16.40 23.85
CA PHE A 70 13.33 17.52 23.41
C PHE A 70 13.74 18.03 22.02
N ALA A 71 15.03 18.13 21.73
CA ALA A 71 15.52 18.53 20.41
C ALA A 71 15.11 17.50 19.33
N GLU A 72 15.25 16.21 19.62
CA GLU A 72 14.85 15.13 18.73
C GLU A 72 13.32 15.13 18.49
N ILE A 73 12.53 15.24 19.55
CA ILE A 73 11.06 15.36 19.46
C ILE A 73 10.67 16.57 18.61
N THR A 74 11.34 17.72 18.82
CA THR A 74 11.05 18.94 18.05
C THR A 74 11.35 18.76 16.56
N LYS A 75 12.45 18.05 16.23
CA LYS A 75 12.80 17.72 14.85
C LYS A 75 11.77 16.79 14.22
N VAL A 76 11.37 15.73 14.91
CA VAL A 76 10.32 14.79 14.44
C VAL A 76 8.99 15.53 14.21
N ILE A 77 8.61 16.44 15.09
CA ILE A 77 7.41 17.27 14.92
C ILE A 77 7.51 18.14 13.66
N ALA A 78 8.68 18.73 13.39
CA ALA A 78 8.88 19.53 12.18
C ALA A 78 8.79 18.67 10.89
N GLU A 79 9.38 17.48 10.89
CA GLU A 79 9.31 16.54 9.78
C GLU A 79 7.87 16.06 9.53
N LEU A 80 7.14 15.71 10.60
CA LEU A 80 5.72 15.34 10.50
C LEU A 80 4.86 16.47 9.95
N ARG A 81 5.08 17.72 10.37
CA ARG A 81 4.37 18.89 9.81
C ARG A 81 4.65 19.06 8.33
N ALA A 82 5.89 18.90 7.89
CA ALA A 82 6.25 18.97 6.48
C ALA A 82 5.58 17.85 5.66
N ALA A 83 5.56 16.63 6.19
CA ALA A 83 4.89 15.49 5.56
C ALA A 83 3.37 15.72 5.44
N ILE A 84 2.71 16.21 6.50
CA ILE A 84 1.29 16.56 6.49
C ILE A 84 0.99 17.61 5.42
N SER A 85 1.78 18.69 5.35
CA SER A 85 1.59 19.72 4.31
C SER A 85 1.76 19.17 2.89
N ASN A 86 2.67 18.22 2.69
CA ASN A 86 2.82 17.57 1.39
C ASN A 86 1.61 16.68 1.04
N VAL A 87 1.08 15.94 2.02
CA VAL A 87 -0.13 15.13 1.86
C VAL A 87 -1.34 16.02 1.55
N GLU A 88 -1.51 17.14 2.25
CA GLU A 88 -2.57 18.13 1.96
C GLU A 88 -2.50 18.62 0.51
N LYS A 89 -1.31 18.97 0.01
CA LYS A 89 -1.10 19.35 -1.39
C LYS A 89 -1.44 18.24 -2.38
N GLN A 90 -1.13 16.98 -2.05
CA GLN A 90 -1.47 15.84 -2.90
C GLN A 90 -2.99 15.63 -2.94
N ILE A 91 -3.66 15.74 -1.79
CA ILE A 91 -5.13 15.67 -1.71
C ILE A 91 -5.75 16.78 -2.56
N GLU A 92 -5.26 18.01 -2.47
CA GLU A 92 -5.77 19.13 -3.26
C GLU A 92 -5.64 18.87 -4.77
N ARG A 93 -4.48 18.38 -5.24
CA ARG A 93 -4.30 17.98 -6.65
C ARG A 93 -5.22 16.85 -7.07
N LEU A 94 -5.49 15.91 -6.17
CA LEU A 94 -6.35 14.76 -6.44
C LEU A 94 -7.82 15.18 -6.55
N VAL A 95 -8.25 16.10 -5.70
CA VAL A 95 -9.58 16.76 -5.79
C VAL A 95 -9.70 17.50 -7.12
N GLN A 96 -8.73 18.34 -7.49
CA GLN A 96 -8.74 19.05 -8.78
C GLN A 96 -8.77 18.10 -9.98
N SER A 97 -8.04 16.98 -9.89
CA SER A 97 -8.06 15.95 -10.93
C SER A 97 -9.42 15.25 -11.03
N GLY A 98 -10.07 15.00 -9.89
CA GLY A 98 -11.44 14.50 -9.82
C GLY A 98 -12.45 15.46 -10.48
N ASP A 99 -12.35 16.75 -10.21
CA ASP A 99 -13.22 17.78 -10.81
C ASP A 99 -13.04 17.85 -12.34
N ASN A 100 -11.80 17.78 -12.82
CA ASN A 100 -11.50 17.75 -14.24
C ASN A 100 -12.04 16.46 -14.89
N LEU A 101 -11.93 15.33 -14.21
CA LEU A 101 -12.46 14.06 -14.71
C LEU A 101 -13.99 14.07 -14.77
N ALA A 102 -14.66 14.67 -13.78
CA ALA A 102 -16.12 14.86 -13.79
C ALA A 102 -16.57 15.71 -14.98
N LYS A 103 -15.90 16.85 -15.24
CA LYS A 103 -16.19 17.70 -16.41
C LYS A 103 -15.97 16.97 -17.74
N ASN A 104 -14.89 16.19 -17.82
CA ASN A 104 -14.59 15.38 -19.00
C ASN A 104 -15.64 14.27 -19.20
N TYR A 105 -16.12 13.65 -18.12
CA TYR A 105 -17.19 12.67 -18.16
C TYR A 105 -18.49 13.27 -18.69
N ASP A 106 -18.89 14.44 -18.19
CA ASP A 106 -20.09 15.14 -18.66
C ASP A 106 -19.99 15.51 -20.15
N SER A 107 -18.83 16.00 -20.57
CA SER A 107 -18.55 16.33 -21.98
C SER A 107 -18.58 15.10 -22.87
N LEU A 108 -17.99 13.99 -22.43
CA LEU A 108 -17.99 12.72 -23.14
C LEU A 108 -19.41 12.15 -23.23
N LYS A 109 -20.19 12.24 -22.16
CA LYS A 109 -21.59 11.80 -22.13
C LYS A 109 -22.42 12.58 -23.14
N ALA A 110 -22.29 13.91 -23.17
CA ALA A 110 -22.97 14.74 -24.17
C ALA A 110 -22.55 14.38 -25.62
N ALA A 111 -21.26 14.10 -25.85
CA ALA A 111 -20.78 13.66 -27.16
C ALA A 111 -21.38 12.31 -27.57
N VAL A 112 -21.44 11.33 -26.66
CA VAL A 112 -22.07 10.03 -26.88
C VAL A 112 -23.57 10.17 -27.17
N ASP A 113 -24.28 11.01 -26.43
CA ASP A 113 -25.71 11.28 -26.67
C ASP A 113 -25.92 11.87 -28.07
N SER A 114 -25.08 12.83 -28.48
CA SER A 114 -25.15 13.42 -29.83
C SER A 114 -24.84 12.41 -30.94
N LEU A 115 -23.90 11.49 -30.71
CA LEU A 115 -23.56 10.39 -31.62
C LEU A 115 -24.73 9.42 -31.77
N THR A 116 -25.40 9.13 -30.66
CA THR A 116 -26.60 8.26 -30.64
C THR A 116 -27.73 8.91 -31.44
N VAL A 117 -27.99 10.20 -31.24
CA VAL A 117 -28.98 10.95 -32.04
C VAL A 117 -28.60 10.96 -33.52
N ARG A 118 -27.33 11.22 -33.85
CA ARG A 118 -26.86 11.23 -35.24
C ARG A 118 -26.98 9.87 -35.90
N GLN A 119 -26.69 8.78 -35.18
CA GLN A 119 -26.87 7.42 -35.67
C GLN A 119 -28.35 7.14 -35.98
N ASN A 120 -29.26 7.50 -35.07
CA ASN A 120 -30.70 7.32 -35.26
C ASN A 120 -31.23 8.07 -36.50
N ASN A 121 -30.82 9.33 -36.65
CA ASN A 121 -31.15 10.13 -37.84
C ASN A 121 -30.60 9.50 -39.14
N LEU A 122 -29.38 8.93 -39.09
CA LEU A 122 -28.80 8.25 -40.25
C LEU A 122 -29.58 6.97 -40.59
N SER A 123 -29.98 6.19 -39.59
CA SER A 123 -30.80 5.00 -39.80
C SER A 123 -32.18 5.33 -40.37
N GLU A 124 -32.84 6.39 -39.90
CA GLU A 124 -34.10 6.83 -40.50
C GLU A 124 -33.93 7.33 -41.93
N LYS A 125 -32.89 8.12 -42.19
CA LYS A 125 -32.62 8.63 -43.54
C LYS A 125 -32.29 7.51 -44.52
N THR A 126 -31.55 6.49 -44.09
CA THR A 126 -31.26 5.30 -44.92
C THR A 126 -32.50 4.44 -45.14
N TYR A 127 -33.41 4.36 -44.17
CA TYR A 127 -34.72 3.71 -44.35
C TYR A 127 -35.59 4.46 -45.36
N GLN A 128 -35.69 5.79 -45.24
CA GLN A 128 -36.43 6.67 -46.16
C GLN A 128 -35.87 6.58 -47.59
N MET A 129 -34.54 6.60 -47.75
CA MET A 129 -33.90 6.46 -49.07
C MET A 129 -34.20 5.11 -49.74
N ARG A 130 -34.20 4.02 -48.97
CA ARG A 130 -34.58 2.70 -49.50
C ARG A 130 -36.03 2.67 -49.98
N LEU A 131 -36.96 3.27 -49.23
CA LEU A 131 -38.35 3.37 -49.66
C LEU A 131 -38.51 4.22 -50.93
N SER A 132 -37.73 5.28 -51.11
CA SER A 132 -37.75 6.09 -52.34
C SER A 132 -37.08 5.42 -53.54
N GLU A 133 -36.02 4.62 -53.32
CA GLU A 133 -35.38 3.81 -54.38
C GLU A 133 -36.30 2.67 -54.87
N GLU A 134 -37.18 2.15 -54.00
CA GLU A 134 -38.22 1.17 -54.37
C GLU A 134 -39.41 1.80 -55.13
N ALA A 135 -39.63 3.12 -55.03
CA ALA A 135 -40.72 3.82 -55.71
C ALA A 135 -40.37 4.34 -57.11
N GLU A 136 -39.08 4.47 -57.46
CA GLU A 136 -38.62 5.04 -58.74
C GLU A 136 -38.16 4.02 -59.79
N GLN A 137 -38.30 2.70 -59.58
CA GLN A 137 -38.01 1.71 -60.61
C GLN A 137 -39.24 1.45 -61.51
N PRO A 138 -39.20 1.76 -62.82
CA PRO A 138 -40.20 1.27 -63.76
C PRO A 138 -40.08 -0.25 -63.84
N MET A 139 -41.20 -0.93 -63.65
CA MET A 139 -41.35 -2.39 -63.72
C MET A 139 -40.92 -2.92 -65.10
N MET A 140 -39.65 -3.24 -65.27
CA MET A 140 -39.13 -3.98 -66.42
C MET A 140 -39.09 -5.48 -66.12
N LEU A 141 -40.04 -6.16 -66.76
CA LEU A 141 -40.13 -7.57 -67.16
C LEU A 141 -38.89 -8.46 -66.89
N SER A 142 -39.09 -9.43 -65.98
CA SER A 142 -38.55 -10.80 -65.97
C SER A 142 -37.06 -11.03 -66.29
N LYS A 143 -36.28 -11.33 -65.25
CA LYS A 143 -35.20 -12.34 -65.29
C LYS A 143 -35.24 -13.15 -63.98
N PRO A 144 -34.93 -14.47 -64.01
CA PRO A 144 -35.09 -15.35 -62.85
C PRO A 144 -34.21 -14.92 -61.68
N PRO A 145 -34.49 -15.39 -60.44
CA PRO A 145 -33.77 -14.97 -59.25
C PRO A 145 -32.27 -15.22 -59.46
N ILE A 146 -31.48 -14.17 -59.38
CA ILE A 146 -30.02 -14.27 -59.34
C ILE A 146 -29.72 -15.13 -58.10
N PRO A 147 -29.05 -16.29 -58.25
CA PRO A 147 -28.69 -17.09 -57.10
C PRO A 147 -27.77 -16.23 -56.23
N ILE A 148 -28.12 -16.10 -54.96
CA ILE A 148 -27.27 -15.52 -53.92
C ILE A 148 -25.89 -16.15 -54.10
N ARG A 149 -24.91 -15.34 -54.51
CA ARG A 149 -23.55 -15.76 -54.78
C ARG A 149 -23.01 -16.53 -53.57
N ARG A 150 -23.03 -17.87 -53.64
CA ARG A 150 -22.35 -18.82 -52.74
C ARG A 150 -20.83 -18.80 -52.95
N GLU A 151 -20.26 -17.64 -53.27
CA GLU A 151 -18.86 -17.51 -53.69
C GLU A 151 -17.98 -16.80 -52.66
N ARG A 152 -18.45 -16.63 -51.42
CA ARG A 152 -17.58 -16.31 -50.27
C ARG A 152 -17.35 -17.49 -49.32
N ALA A 153 -17.78 -18.70 -49.69
CA ALA A 153 -17.55 -19.93 -48.94
C ALA A 153 -16.40 -20.79 -49.51
N LEU A 154 -15.66 -20.30 -50.51
CA LEU A 154 -14.55 -21.03 -51.15
C LEU A 154 -13.20 -20.35 -50.90
N SER A 155 -12.89 -20.05 -49.63
CA SER A 155 -11.48 -20.02 -49.25
C SER A 155 -11.08 -21.45 -48.93
N PRO A 156 -10.00 -22.01 -49.53
CA PRO A 156 -9.53 -23.33 -49.12
C PRO A 156 -9.29 -23.28 -47.61
N LEU A 157 -10.00 -24.13 -46.88
CA LEU A 157 -9.76 -24.31 -45.45
C LEU A 157 -8.31 -24.77 -45.32
N THR A 158 -7.53 -24.11 -44.47
CA THR A 158 -6.17 -24.59 -44.19
C THR A 158 -6.26 -25.96 -43.53
N ASN A 159 -5.29 -26.87 -43.74
CA ASN A 159 -5.32 -28.24 -43.19
C ASN A 159 -5.63 -28.30 -41.68
N THR A 160 -5.20 -27.28 -40.94
CA THR A 160 -5.48 -27.12 -39.50
C THR A 160 -6.93 -26.71 -39.19
N GLU A 161 -7.55 -25.89 -40.05
CA GLU A 161 -8.96 -25.51 -39.93
C GLU A 161 -9.88 -26.70 -40.19
N LEU A 162 -9.58 -27.55 -41.18
CA LEU A 162 -10.30 -28.80 -41.44
C LEU A 162 -10.23 -29.76 -40.26
N LYS A 163 -9.03 -30.01 -39.75
CA LYS A 163 -8.82 -30.89 -38.58
C LYS A 163 -9.63 -30.45 -37.37
N ILE A 164 -9.73 -29.14 -37.13
CA ILE A 164 -10.54 -28.59 -36.03
C ILE A 164 -12.05 -28.85 -36.28
N LEU A 165 -12.52 -28.67 -37.51
CA LEU A 165 -13.92 -28.89 -37.85
C LEU A 165 -14.31 -30.37 -37.75
N GLU A 166 -13.43 -31.28 -38.18
CA GLU A 166 -13.57 -32.73 -37.99
C GLU A 166 -13.61 -33.11 -36.50
N LEU A 167 -12.72 -32.53 -35.68
CA LEU A 167 -12.70 -32.77 -34.24
C LEU A 167 -13.99 -32.31 -33.55
N LEU A 168 -14.57 -31.19 -34.00
CA LEU A 168 -15.85 -30.71 -33.49
C LEU A 168 -17.05 -31.50 -34.03
N ALA A 169 -16.94 -32.05 -35.25
CA ALA A 169 -17.95 -32.95 -35.81
C ALA A 169 -17.98 -34.30 -35.08
N ALA A 170 -16.81 -34.87 -34.75
CA ALA A 170 -16.69 -36.16 -34.05
C ALA A 170 -16.87 -36.05 -32.53
N GLY A 171 -16.33 -34.99 -31.92
CA GLY A 171 -16.22 -34.84 -30.47
C GLY A 171 -17.23 -33.88 -29.83
N GLY A 172 -18.11 -33.26 -30.62
CA GLY A 172 -19.16 -32.36 -30.13
C GLY A 172 -18.64 -31.03 -29.58
N GLU A 173 -19.39 -30.45 -28.64
CA GLU A 173 -19.09 -29.16 -28.03
C GLU A 173 -17.80 -29.21 -27.20
N LYS A 174 -16.74 -28.50 -27.63
CA LYS A 174 -15.42 -28.49 -26.96
C LYS A 174 -14.97 -27.08 -26.58
N THR A 175 -14.10 -26.99 -25.58
CA THR A 175 -13.54 -25.70 -25.14
C THR A 175 -12.23 -25.38 -25.88
N ALA A 176 -11.85 -24.09 -25.97
CA ALA A 176 -10.58 -23.70 -26.61
C ALA A 176 -9.32 -24.39 -26.04
N PRO A 177 -9.21 -24.65 -24.72
CA PRO A 177 -8.13 -25.45 -24.15
C PRO A 177 -8.09 -26.91 -24.62
N GLU A 178 -9.25 -27.56 -24.74
CA GLU A 178 -9.35 -28.96 -25.23
C GLU A 178 -8.99 -29.06 -26.70
N ILE A 179 -9.46 -28.10 -27.52
CA ILE A 179 -9.12 -28.04 -28.95
C ILE A 179 -7.60 -27.85 -29.12
N ARG A 180 -6.97 -27.05 -28.25
CA ARG A 180 -5.51 -26.83 -28.25
C ARG A 180 -4.74 -28.13 -27.98
N GLU A 181 -5.16 -28.91 -26.99
CA GLU A 181 -4.49 -30.17 -26.63
C GLU A 181 -4.52 -31.18 -27.78
N GLU A 182 -5.61 -31.22 -28.53
CA GLU A 182 -5.79 -32.14 -29.65
C GLU A 182 -5.00 -31.72 -30.92
N ILE A 183 -4.85 -30.41 -31.17
CA ILE A 183 -4.12 -29.89 -32.35
C ILE A 183 -2.65 -29.57 -32.08
N ASN A 184 -2.17 -29.69 -30.83
CA ASN A 184 -0.80 -29.39 -30.39
C ASN A 184 -0.25 -28.03 -30.86
N LEU A 185 -1.09 -26.98 -30.85
CA LEU A 185 -0.68 -25.61 -31.20
C LEU A 185 -0.58 -24.69 -29.98
N THR A 186 0.02 -23.51 -30.17
CA THR A 186 0.08 -22.51 -29.10
C THR A 186 -1.32 -21.97 -28.77
N ARG A 187 -1.48 -21.48 -27.53
CA ARG A 187 -2.74 -20.87 -27.04
C ARG A 187 -3.20 -19.71 -27.93
N GLU A 188 -2.25 -18.92 -28.44
CA GLU A 188 -2.54 -17.78 -29.31
C GLU A 188 -2.99 -18.20 -30.71
N HIS A 189 -2.31 -19.18 -31.32
CA HIS A 189 -2.70 -19.69 -32.63
C HIS A 189 -4.08 -20.33 -32.59
N THR A 190 -4.38 -21.10 -31.54
CA THR A 190 -5.70 -21.71 -31.34
C THR A 190 -6.79 -20.65 -31.19
N ALA A 191 -6.55 -19.61 -30.37
CA ALA A 191 -7.50 -18.52 -30.20
C ALA A 191 -7.74 -17.74 -31.51
N ARG A 192 -6.69 -17.52 -32.31
CA ARG A 192 -6.77 -16.84 -33.61
C ARG A 192 -7.56 -17.67 -34.62
N LEU A 193 -7.36 -18.98 -34.66
CA LEU A 193 -8.13 -19.90 -35.51
C LEU A 193 -9.60 -19.98 -35.08
N MET A 194 -9.88 -20.11 -33.77
CA MET A 194 -11.25 -20.08 -33.24
C MET A 194 -11.98 -18.78 -33.57
N LYS A 195 -11.30 -17.63 -33.43
CA LYS A 195 -11.86 -16.33 -33.82
C LYS A 195 -12.16 -16.26 -35.33
N LYS A 196 -11.28 -16.80 -36.16
CA LYS A 196 -11.42 -16.83 -37.62
C LYS A 196 -12.56 -17.75 -38.07
N LEU A 197 -12.69 -18.94 -37.47
CA LEU A 197 -13.77 -19.89 -37.76
C LEU A 197 -15.14 -19.37 -37.30
N TYR A 198 -15.19 -18.69 -36.15
CA TYR A 198 -16.38 -17.99 -35.69
C TYR A 198 -16.77 -16.84 -36.63
N ALA A 199 -15.82 -16.00 -37.03
CA ALA A 199 -16.07 -14.87 -37.93
C ALA A 199 -16.53 -15.31 -39.34
N ARG A 200 -16.09 -16.49 -39.79
CA ARG A 200 -16.53 -17.11 -41.04
C ARG A 200 -17.87 -17.87 -40.92
N GLY A 201 -18.42 -17.99 -39.71
CA GLY A 201 -19.71 -18.64 -39.47
C GLY A 201 -19.66 -20.17 -39.45
N TYR A 202 -18.47 -20.78 -39.35
CA TYR A 202 -18.31 -22.22 -39.31
C TYR A 202 -18.62 -22.83 -37.93
N VAL A 203 -18.37 -22.06 -36.88
CA VAL A 203 -18.48 -22.49 -35.48
C VAL A 203 -19.22 -21.43 -34.69
N GLU A 204 -20.14 -21.85 -33.84
CA GLU A 204 -20.86 -21.01 -32.88
C GLU A 204 -20.18 -21.10 -31.51
N ARG A 205 -20.14 -19.97 -30.78
CA ARG A 205 -19.59 -19.92 -29.41
C ARG A 205 -20.69 -19.67 -28.41
N ARG A 206 -20.79 -20.51 -27.39
CA ARG A 206 -21.62 -20.23 -26.22
C ARG A 206 -20.85 -19.29 -25.29
N THR A 207 -21.44 -18.13 -25.05
CA THR A 207 -20.88 -17.08 -24.18
C THR A 207 -21.39 -17.21 -22.74
N ASP A 208 -22.22 -18.22 -22.48
CA ASP A 208 -22.90 -18.48 -21.21
C ASP A 208 -21.93 -18.92 -20.09
N ARG A 209 -20.73 -19.39 -20.45
CA ARG A 209 -19.69 -19.84 -19.52
C ARG A 209 -18.29 -19.56 -20.04
N ILE A 210 -17.35 -19.37 -19.11
CA ILE A 210 -15.91 -19.20 -19.38
C ILE A 210 -15.19 -20.44 -18.83
N PRO A 211 -14.30 -21.11 -19.61
CA PRO A 211 -13.92 -20.82 -20.99
C PRO A 211 -15.06 -21.03 -22.00
N TYR A 212 -15.08 -20.24 -23.08
CA TYR A 212 -16.10 -20.37 -24.13
C TYR A 212 -16.10 -21.76 -24.76
N VAL A 213 -17.31 -22.25 -25.04
CA VAL A 213 -17.53 -23.56 -25.66
C VAL A 213 -17.92 -23.35 -27.11
N TYR A 214 -17.28 -24.12 -27.98
CA TYR A 214 -17.42 -24.04 -29.43
C TYR A 214 -18.23 -25.22 -29.94
N ARG A 215 -19.19 -24.95 -30.83
CA ARG A 215 -20.04 -25.95 -31.47
C ARG A 215 -20.03 -25.76 -32.98
N LEU A 216 -19.95 -26.87 -33.72
CA LEU A 216 -20.11 -26.84 -35.17
C LEU A 216 -21.55 -26.45 -35.55
N LYS A 217 -21.70 -25.55 -36.53
CA LYS A 217 -23.02 -25.20 -37.06
C LYS A 217 -23.58 -26.36 -37.87
N LYS A 218 -24.86 -26.71 -37.68
CA LYS A 218 -25.52 -27.87 -38.35
C LYS A 218 -25.44 -27.83 -39.89
N GLU A 219 -25.41 -26.63 -40.47
CA GLU A 219 -25.25 -26.43 -41.92
C GLU A 219 -23.86 -26.88 -42.43
N MET A 220 -22.86 -26.94 -41.55
CA MET A 220 -21.48 -27.31 -41.87
C MET A 220 -21.19 -28.82 -41.79
N GLU A 221 -22.05 -29.58 -41.10
CA GLU A 221 -21.94 -31.04 -41.04
C GLU A 221 -22.13 -31.69 -42.42
N GLY A 222 -22.92 -31.07 -43.31
CA GLY A 222 -23.10 -31.52 -44.70
C GLY A 222 -21.85 -31.31 -45.57
N PHE A 223 -21.19 -30.15 -45.43
CA PHE A 223 -20.00 -29.79 -46.22
C PHE A 223 -18.77 -30.63 -45.89
N LEU A 224 -18.65 -31.15 -44.66
CA LEU A 224 -17.54 -32.03 -44.28
C LEU A 224 -17.67 -33.43 -44.90
N LYS A 225 -18.89 -33.91 -45.14
CA LYS A 225 -19.12 -35.22 -45.80
C LYS A 225 -18.85 -35.15 -47.30
N GLU A 226 -19.09 -34.01 -47.92
CA GLU A 226 -18.91 -33.79 -49.36
C GLU A 226 -17.43 -33.55 -49.77
N GLN A 227 -16.56 -33.28 -48.80
CA GLN A 227 -15.10 -33.12 -49.00
C GLN A 227 -14.29 -34.37 -48.60
N GLY A 228 -14.97 -35.42 -48.10
CA GLY A 228 -14.37 -36.67 -47.62
C GLY A 228 -14.58 -37.89 -48.53
N GLU A 229 -15.18 -37.71 -49.71
CA GLU A 229 -15.15 -38.65 -50.85
C GLU A 229 -14.22 -38.10 -51.95
#